data_AF-A0A9P3E6B2-F1
#
_entry.id   AF-A0A9P3E6B2-F1
#
_cell.length_a   1.000
_cell.length_b   1.000
_cell.length_c   1.000
_cell.angle_alpha   90.00
_cell.angle_beta   90.00
_cell.angle_gamma   90.00
#
_symmetry.space_group_name_H-M   'P 1'
#
loop_
_entity.id
_entity.type
_entity.pdbx_description
1 polymer ?
#
loop_
_entity_poly.entity_id
_entity_poly.type
_entity_poly.pdbx_seq_one_letter_code
_entity_poly.pdbx_strand_id
1 'polypeptide(L)'
;MSASTRYSVELIDGPSRVQFTSASSILRPDGYHPAGAPHLVSSATAEVYGNPKATKTIRIGNGGLGPTGALRQLCLAFIVQRPDLRIDWVVNHSRHTQVALQAGAIDVALTYEREEEQAAETEGWSRTMGILCHDHFVVAGPRQDPAGLRGLHGSAGRADDVDISKVRPLSTVAFANIAKSQSTFHSRGDGSATMHRELAIWDSAGVWPREQGWYKVIAGTPLAALQRAAADGAYLLIDRATFLYAHHIGAVRDVEVFVEGGSELMNTTCILVRAEEKRGEVLEFVEWLQGPEAQAIIERFGKDWELGVPLVTPVSQLEVAPHGKPSWPLNGGGLLVRGTTRSFGSAKAGNEGFLGGTHGLDSAGAIHLSTRLRDTPGAVKLAIGVESIVMHRVSVSATTGDWLDY
;
A
#
# COMPACT_ATOMS: atom_id res chain seq x y z
N MET A 1 33.83 -7.63 26.92
CA MET A 1 32.58 -8.08 26.26
C MET A 1 31.45 -7.31 26.91
N SER A 2 30.84 -6.36 26.17
CA SER A 2 29.62 -5.70 26.65
C SER A 2 28.54 -6.77 26.75
N ALA A 3 27.90 -6.96 27.91
CA ALA A 3 26.73 -7.81 28.00
C ALA A 3 25.66 -7.23 27.07
N SER A 4 25.20 -8.00 26.08
CA SER A 4 24.13 -7.52 25.20
C SER A 4 22.91 -7.20 26.07
N THR A 5 22.38 -5.99 25.92
CA THR A 5 21.17 -5.57 26.65
C THR A 5 20.05 -6.54 26.30
N ARG A 6 19.38 -7.10 27.32
CA ARG A 6 18.24 -8.00 27.13
C ARG A 6 16.96 -7.28 27.53
N TYR A 7 15.94 -7.44 26.71
CA TYR A 7 14.62 -6.85 26.88
C TYR A 7 13.62 -7.92 27.32
N SER A 8 12.71 -7.55 28.22
CA SER A 8 11.66 -8.44 28.71
C SER A 8 10.48 -8.45 27.74
N VAL A 9 9.93 -9.63 27.49
CA VAL A 9 8.74 -9.84 26.67
C VAL A 9 7.77 -10.71 27.44
N GLU A 10 6.48 -10.39 27.33
CA GLU A 10 5.39 -11.16 27.88
C GLU A 10 4.39 -11.50 26.78
N LEU A 11 4.30 -12.80 26.44
CA LEU A 11 3.28 -13.33 25.53
C LEU A 11 1.97 -13.52 26.29
N ILE A 12 0.87 -13.09 25.67
CA ILE A 12 -0.45 -12.98 26.28
C ILE A 12 -1.45 -13.83 25.49
N ASP A 13 -2.03 -14.83 26.15
CA ASP A 13 -3.18 -15.58 25.63
C ASP A 13 -4.25 -15.73 26.73
N GLY A 14 -5.27 -14.86 26.70
CA GLY A 14 -6.27 -14.77 27.77
C GLY A 14 -5.62 -14.54 29.14
N PRO A 15 -5.84 -15.43 30.14
CA PRO A 15 -5.19 -15.35 31.46
C PRO A 15 -3.74 -15.86 31.45
N SER A 16 -3.32 -16.59 30.41
CA SER A 16 -1.98 -17.16 30.33
C SER A 16 -0.94 -16.12 29.94
N ARG A 17 0.22 -16.22 30.58
CA ARG A 17 1.39 -15.35 30.40
C ARG A 17 2.66 -16.18 30.28
N VAL A 18 3.44 -15.95 29.23
CA VAL A 18 4.78 -16.55 29.07
C VAL A 18 5.80 -15.44 28.96
N GLN A 19 6.74 -15.40 29.90
CA GLN A 19 7.80 -14.39 29.93
C GLN A 19 9.10 -14.97 29.38
N PHE A 20 9.79 -14.17 28.58
CA PHE A 20 11.15 -14.47 28.12
C PHE A 20 11.95 -13.18 27.94
N THR A 21 13.26 -13.32 27.71
CA THR A 21 14.11 -12.18 27.39
C THR A 21 14.80 -12.38 26.05
N SER A 22 15.00 -11.31 25.31
CA SER A 22 15.69 -11.32 24.02
C SER A 22 16.65 -10.14 23.92
N ALA A 23 17.76 -10.33 23.21
CA ALA A 23 18.75 -9.29 22.94
C ALA A 23 18.52 -8.58 21.59
N SER A 24 17.40 -8.88 20.93
CA SER A 24 17.07 -8.34 19.61
C SER A 24 16.80 -6.86 19.65
N SER A 25 17.30 -6.15 18.64
CA SER A 25 17.16 -4.70 18.51
C SER A 25 15.72 -4.26 18.25
N ILE A 26 14.85 -5.15 17.77
CA ILE A 26 13.42 -4.86 17.58
C ILE A 26 12.69 -4.53 18.90
N LEU A 27 13.27 -4.95 20.02
CA LEU A 27 12.76 -4.71 21.38
C LEU A 27 13.40 -3.48 22.03
N ARG A 28 14.22 -2.72 21.29
CA ARG A 28 14.87 -1.52 21.83
C ARG A 28 13.81 -0.52 22.31
N PRO A 29 14.06 0.16 23.45
CA PRO A 29 13.13 1.13 23.96
C PRO A 29 13.02 2.31 23.01
N ASP A 30 11.85 2.94 22.97
CA ASP A 30 11.61 4.15 22.20
C ASP A 30 10.73 5.13 22.99
N GLY A 31 10.28 6.20 22.33
CA GLY A 31 9.45 7.22 22.97
C GLY A 31 8.06 6.75 23.39
N TYR A 32 7.70 5.48 23.18
CA TYR A 32 6.41 4.87 23.49
C TYR A 32 6.55 3.54 24.25
N HIS A 33 7.67 2.83 24.11
CA HIS A 33 8.01 1.65 24.90
C HIS A 33 9.23 1.94 25.80
N PRO A 34 9.03 2.14 27.12
CA PRO A 34 10.12 2.53 28.03
C PRO A 34 11.01 1.34 28.40
N ALA A 35 12.29 1.62 28.66
CA ALA A 35 13.34 0.61 28.84
C ALA A 35 13.11 -0.42 29.96
N GLY A 36 12.25 -0.11 30.94
CA GLY A 36 11.95 -0.99 32.07
C GLY A 36 10.64 -1.76 31.95
N ALA A 37 9.82 -1.52 30.92
CA ALA A 37 8.55 -2.22 30.74
C ALA A 37 8.74 -3.48 29.87
N PRO A 38 8.00 -4.58 30.12
CA PRO A 38 7.97 -5.69 29.18
C PRO A 38 7.23 -5.29 27.89
N HIS A 39 7.63 -5.89 26.77
CA HIS A 39 6.84 -5.87 25.54
C HIS A 39 5.65 -6.81 25.70
N LEU A 40 4.43 -6.27 25.67
CA LEU A 40 3.21 -7.04 25.84
C LEU A 40 2.69 -7.47 24.47
N VAL A 41 2.82 -8.75 24.15
CA VAL A 41 2.55 -9.28 22.80
C VAL A 41 1.44 -10.31 22.86
N SER A 42 0.40 -10.14 22.03
CA SER A 42 -0.66 -11.15 21.95
C SER A 42 -0.12 -12.42 21.29
N SER A 43 -0.39 -13.57 21.89
CA SER A 43 -0.26 -14.90 21.28
C SER A 43 -1.61 -15.58 21.11
N ALA A 44 -2.70 -14.87 21.37
CA ALA A 44 -4.07 -15.38 21.26
C ALA A 44 -4.48 -15.53 19.78
N THR A 45 -5.10 -16.65 19.45
CA THR A 45 -5.70 -16.86 18.13
C THR A 45 -6.98 -16.04 18.00
N ALA A 46 -7.03 -15.15 17.01
CA ALA A 46 -8.17 -14.31 16.68
C ALA A 46 -9.19 -15.04 15.79
N GLU A 47 -8.71 -15.80 14.81
CA GLU A 47 -9.55 -16.64 13.95
C GLU A 47 -8.81 -17.92 13.55
N VAL A 48 -9.57 -19.01 13.40
CA VAL A 48 -9.08 -20.31 12.90
C VAL A 48 -9.68 -20.56 11.52
N TYR A 49 -8.82 -20.85 10.55
CA TYR A 49 -9.21 -21.23 9.19
C TYR A 49 -8.99 -22.74 8.99
N GLY A 50 -9.96 -23.41 8.38
CA GLY A 50 -9.89 -24.85 8.09
C GLY A 50 -10.50 -25.73 9.17
N ASN A 51 -10.14 -27.01 9.16
CA ASN A 51 -10.68 -27.99 10.11
C ASN A 51 -10.03 -27.80 11.49
N PRO A 52 -10.77 -27.50 12.57
CA PRO A 52 -10.19 -27.36 13.91
C PRO A 52 -9.49 -28.62 14.43
N LYS A 53 -9.78 -29.79 13.84
CA LYS A 53 -9.15 -31.08 14.17
C LYS A 53 -7.99 -31.46 13.23
N ALA A 54 -7.56 -30.56 12.34
CA ALA A 54 -6.40 -30.76 11.49
C ALA A 54 -5.16 -31.13 12.33
N THR A 55 -4.35 -32.07 11.82
CA THR A 55 -3.18 -32.59 12.55
C THR A 55 -1.96 -31.69 12.43
N LYS A 56 -1.94 -30.82 11.42
CA LYS A 56 -0.90 -29.81 11.20
C LYS A 56 -1.51 -28.43 11.32
N THR A 57 -0.76 -27.51 11.93
CA THR A 57 -1.19 -26.13 12.18
C THR A 57 -0.13 -25.18 11.65
N ILE A 58 -0.56 -24.04 11.11
CA ILE A 58 0.30 -22.89 10.86
C ILE A 58 -0.27 -21.72 11.65
N ARG A 59 0.55 -21.04 12.44
CA ARG A 59 0.16 -19.81 13.14
C ARG A 59 0.71 -18.62 12.38
N ILE A 60 -0.15 -17.69 11.97
CA ILE A 60 0.22 -16.52 11.17
C ILE A 60 -0.08 -15.23 11.93
N GLY A 61 0.92 -14.37 12.08
CA GLY A 61 0.77 -13.06 12.69
C GLY A 61 0.59 -11.96 11.65
N ASN A 62 -0.45 -11.15 11.80
CA ASN A 62 -0.67 -9.97 10.96
C ASN A 62 -1.68 -9.00 11.60
N GLY A 63 -1.51 -7.70 11.35
CA GLY A 63 -2.42 -6.66 11.85
C GLY A 63 -3.17 -5.88 10.77
N GLY A 64 -2.68 -5.87 9.53
CA GLY A 64 -3.26 -5.06 8.45
C GLY A 64 -4.28 -5.81 7.59
N LEU A 65 -3.87 -6.90 6.94
CA LEU A 65 -4.72 -7.71 6.06
C LEU A 65 -5.70 -8.62 6.81
N GLY A 66 -5.38 -8.97 8.05
CA GLY A 66 -6.24 -9.80 8.90
C GLY A 66 -7.63 -9.19 9.12
N PRO A 67 -7.73 -7.98 9.71
CA PRO A 67 -9.02 -7.34 10.00
C PRO A 67 -9.88 -7.03 8.78
N THR A 68 -9.30 -6.94 7.58
CA THR A 68 -10.03 -6.66 6.33
C THR A 68 -10.64 -7.92 5.70
N GLY A 69 -10.27 -9.12 6.20
CA GLY A 69 -10.66 -10.40 5.62
C GLY A 69 -9.83 -10.84 4.41
N ALA A 70 -8.87 -10.04 3.96
CA ALA A 70 -7.96 -10.42 2.87
C ALA A 70 -7.11 -11.64 3.25
N LEU A 71 -6.59 -11.66 4.48
CA LEU A 71 -5.84 -12.81 5.00
C LEU A 71 -6.69 -14.08 5.05
N ARG A 72 -7.96 -13.96 5.45
CA ARG A 72 -8.91 -15.08 5.47
C ARG A 72 -9.07 -15.70 4.08
N GLN A 73 -9.25 -14.89 3.04
CA GLN A 73 -9.39 -15.40 1.67
C GLN A 73 -8.14 -16.15 1.21
N LEU A 74 -6.96 -15.61 1.49
CA LEU A 74 -5.68 -16.27 1.18
C LEU A 74 -5.56 -17.61 1.91
N CYS A 75 -5.80 -17.63 3.23
CA CYS A 75 -5.69 -18.84 4.03
C CYS A 75 -6.69 -19.92 3.59
N LEU A 76 -7.94 -19.55 3.31
CA LEU A 76 -8.95 -20.51 2.88
C LEU A 76 -8.65 -21.11 1.50
N ALA A 77 -8.18 -20.29 0.55
CA ALA A 77 -7.81 -20.77 -0.78
C ALA A 77 -6.67 -21.82 -0.70
N PHE A 78 -5.67 -21.59 0.16
CA PHE A 78 -4.62 -22.57 0.38
C PHE A 78 -5.13 -23.85 1.07
N ILE A 79 -5.98 -23.71 2.10
CA ILE A 79 -6.52 -24.88 2.85
C ILE A 79 -7.38 -25.79 1.98
N VAL A 80 -8.05 -25.28 0.94
CA VAL A 80 -8.78 -26.12 -0.03
C VAL A 80 -7.86 -27.16 -0.67
N GLN A 81 -6.59 -26.81 -0.92
CA GLN A 81 -5.57 -27.70 -1.47
C GLN A 81 -4.90 -28.55 -0.40
N ARG A 82 -5.02 -28.14 0.87
CA ARG A 82 -4.37 -28.73 2.04
C ARG A 82 -5.36 -28.96 3.19
N PRO A 83 -6.35 -29.87 3.02
CA PRO A 83 -7.38 -30.10 4.03
C PRO A 83 -6.85 -30.77 5.31
N ASP A 84 -5.60 -31.24 5.31
CA ASP A 84 -4.86 -31.72 6.49
C ASP A 84 -4.35 -30.60 7.40
N LEU A 85 -4.45 -29.33 6.97
CA LEU A 85 -3.99 -28.14 7.69
C LEU A 85 -5.13 -27.34 8.31
N ARG A 86 -4.80 -26.63 9.38
CA ARG A 86 -5.50 -25.42 9.83
C ARG A 86 -4.53 -24.26 9.95
N ILE A 87 -5.04 -23.04 9.78
CA ILE A 87 -4.26 -21.82 9.94
C ILE A 87 -4.89 -20.95 11.02
N ASP A 88 -4.12 -20.61 12.04
CA ASP A 88 -4.54 -19.81 13.17
C ASP A 88 -3.98 -18.39 13.03
N TRP A 89 -4.85 -17.39 12.88
CA TRP A 89 -4.44 -16.00 12.78
C TRP A 89 -4.29 -15.38 14.18
N VAL A 90 -3.15 -14.73 14.41
CA VAL A 90 -2.86 -13.94 15.61
C VAL A 90 -2.76 -12.45 15.24
N VAL A 91 -3.57 -11.61 15.87
CA VAL A 91 -3.58 -10.16 15.58
C VAL A 91 -2.49 -9.45 16.36
N ASN A 92 -1.57 -8.80 15.66
CA ASN A 92 -0.56 -7.90 16.22
C ASN A 92 -0.15 -6.86 15.16
N HIS A 93 0.30 -5.68 15.58
CA HIS A 93 1.01 -4.78 14.66
C HIS A 93 2.40 -5.35 14.29
N SER A 94 3.01 -4.85 13.22
CA SER A 94 4.24 -5.38 12.61
C SER A 94 5.36 -5.72 13.62
N ARG A 95 5.78 -4.77 14.46
CA ARG A 95 6.74 -5.02 15.54
C ARG A 95 6.35 -6.20 16.45
N HIS A 96 5.14 -6.21 17.02
CA HIS A 96 4.69 -7.30 17.89
C HIS A 96 4.56 -8.65 17.15
N THR A 97 4.21 -8.63 15.86
CA THR A 97 4.22 -9.82 15.02
C THR A 97 5.63 -10.41 14.88
N GLN A 98 6.65 -9.57 14.65
CA GLN A 98 8.03 -10.03 14.61
C GLN A 98 8.51 -10.57 15.98
N VAL A 99 8.12 -9.93 17.08
CA VAL A 99 8.42 -10.42 18.43
C VAL A 99 7.75 -11.77 18.70
N ALA A 100 6.48 -11.93 18.31
CA ALA A 100 5.77 -13.21 18.42
C ALA A 100 6.45 -14.30 17.56
N LEU A 101 6.94 -13.95 16.38
CA LEU A 101 7.67 -14.86 15.51
C LEU A 101 8.97 -15.31 16.17
N GLN A 102 9.79 -14.37 16.66
CA GLN A 102 11.04 -14.67 17.38
C GLN A 102 10.79 -15.57 18.59
N ALA A 103 9.69 -15.36 19.31
CA ALA A 103 9.34 -16.13 20.49
C ALA A 103 8.88 -17.58 20.18
N GLY A 104 8.66 -17.91 18.91
CA GLY A 104 8.06 -19.19 18.52
C GLY A 104 6.55 -19.26 18.73
N ALA A 105 5.89 -18.14 19.01
CA ALA A 105 4.45 -18.08 19.25
C ALA A 105 3.64 -18.18 17.94
N ILE A 106 4.26 -17.76 16.83
CA ILE A 106 3.75 -17.90 15.47
C ILE A 106 4.82 -18.49 14.55
N ASP A 107 4.42 -18.94 13.36
CA ASP A 107 5.28 -19.58 12.36
C ASP A 107 5.57 -18.65 11.17
N VAL A 108 4.60 -17.84 10.79
CA VAL A 108 4.69 -16.89 9.67
C VAL A 108 4.32 -15.50 10.16
N ALA A 109 5.14 -14.51 9.83
CA ALA A 109 4.87 -13.10 10.07
C ALA A 109 4.61 -12.38 8.76
N LEU A 110 3.52 -11.60 8.69
CA LEU A 110 3.29 -10.63 7.64
C LEU A 110 3.48 -9.22 8.22
N THR A 111 4.57 -8.57 7.85
CA THR A 111 5.08 -7.33 8.45
C THR A 111 5.30 -6.26 7.40
N TYR A 112 5.56 -5.02 7.85
CA TYR A 112 5.64 -3.87 6.94
C TYR A 112 6.76 -2.88 7.29
N GLU A 113 7.83 -3.35 7.93
CA GLU A 113 8.89 -2.51 8.50
C GLU A 113 10.26 -3.00 8.02
N ARG A 114 10.63 -2.65 6.78
CA ARG A 114 11.80 -3.22 6.09
C ARG A 114 13.12 -3.10 6.87
N GLU A 115 13.33 -2.00 7.58
CA GLU A 115 14.52 -1.81 8.41
C GLU A 115 14.58 -2.80 9.57
N GLU A 116 13.46 -3.03 10.26
CA GLU A 116 13.38 -3.97 11.37
C GLU A 116 13.45 -5.43 10.87
N GLU A 117 12.85 -5.71 9.71
CA GLU A 117 12.97 -7.02 9.03
C GLU A 117 14.43 -7.31 8.66
N GLN A 118 15.15 -6.32 8.12
CA GLN A 118 16.57 -6.47 7.79
C GLN A 118 17.44 -6.61 9.04
N ALA A 119 17.12 -5.90 10.13
CA ALA A 119 17.79 -6.06 11.41
C ALA A 119 17.60 -7.48 11.95
N ALA A 120 16.39 -8.03 11.86
CA ALA A 120 16.08 -9.41 12.25
C ALA A 120 16.88 -10.46 11.46
N GLU A 121 17.06 -10.25 10.15
CA GLU A 121 17.90 -11.09 9.29
C GLU A 121 19.39 -10.96 9.65
N THR A 122 19.85 -9.73 9.91
CA THR A 122 21.25 -9.45 10.30
C THR A 122 21.59 -10.08 11.65
N GLU A 123 20.63 -10.11 12.58
CA GLU A 123 20.73 -10.81 13.85
C GLU A 123 20.62 -12.34 13.71
N GLY A 124 20.21 -12.85 12.54
CA GLY A 124 20.24 -14.26 12.18
C GLY A 124 19.09 -15.10 12.72
N TRP A 125 18.06 -14.51 13.33
CA TRP A 125 16.91 -15.27 13.87
C TRP A 125 15.72 -15.33 12.92
N SER A 126 15.70 -14.52 11.86
CA SER A 126 14.63 -14.55 10.85
C SER A 126 15.16 -14.69 9.42
N ARG A 127 14.28 -15.03 8.49
CA ARG A 127 14.48 -14.97 7.04
C ARG A 127 13.27 -14.29 6.40
N THR A 128 13.52 -13.36 5.49
CA THR A 128 12.49 -12.83 4.59
C THR A 128 12.31 -13.81 3.43
N MET A 129 11.10 -14.34 3.28
CA MET A 129 10.75 -15.30 2.22
C MET A 129 10.34 -14.62 0.92
N GLY A 130 9.90 -13.35 1.00
CA GLY A 130 9.51 -12.55 -0.16
C GLY A 130 8.51 -11.45 0.20
N ILE A 131 7.98 -10.79 -0.83
CA ILE A 131 6.94 -9.76 -0.71
C ILE A 131 5.59 -10.40 -1.02
N LEU A 132 4.58 -10.12 -0.20
CA LEU A 132 3.20 -10.55 -0.43
C LEU A 132 2.45 -9.56 -1.33
N CYS A 133 2.48 -8.28 -0.96
CA CYS A 133 1.78 -7.20 -1.65
C CYS A 133 2.31 -5.83 -1.20
N HIS A 134 1.88 -4.79 -1.90
CA HIS A 134 2.14 -3.41 -1.53
C HIS A 134 0.85 -2.72 -1.10
N ASP A 135 0.92 -2.01 0.01
CA ASP A 135 -0.06 -1.03 0.43
C ASP A 135 0.62 0.34 0.48
N HIS A 136 -0.16 1.38 0.76
CA HIS A 136 0.38 2.71 1.01
C HIS A 136 -0.34 3.38 2.16
N PHE A 137 0.36 4.25 2.87
CA PHE A 137 -0.27 5.18 3.80
C PHE A 137 -0.95 6.31 3.04
N VAL A 138 -2.00 6.85 3.64
CA VAL A 138 -2.70 8.05 3.19
C VAL A 138 -2.82 9.04 4.33
N VAL A 139 -2.80 10.33 3.99
CA VAL A 139 -3.20 11.40 4.91
C VAL A 139 -4.68 11.64 4.69
N ALA A 140 -5.48 11.29 5.69
CA ALA A 140 -6.93 11.44 5.68
C ALA A 140 -7.38 12.44 6.75
N GLY A 141 -8.56 13.03 6.58
CA GLY A 141 -9.10 13.98 7.55
C GLY A 141 -10.49 14.50 7.21
N PRO A 142 -10.97 15.53 7.92
CA PRO A 142 -12.34 16.04 7.78
C PRO A 142 -12.58 16.67 6.40
N ARG A 143 -13.77 16.47 5.84
CA ARG A 143 -14.21 17.14 4.60
C ARG A 143 -14.21 18.67 4.68
N GLN A 144 -14.23 19.28 5.85
CA GLN A 144 -14.16 20.75 5.94
C GLN A 144 -12.77 21.27 5.58
N ASP A 145 -11.75 20.40 5.62
CA ASP A 145 -10.36 20.69 5.28
C ASP A 145 -9.80 21.99 5.94
N PRO A 146 -9.84 22.13 7.28
CA PRO A 146 -9.36 23.33 7.96
C PRO A 146 -7.85 23.60 7.76
N ALA A 147 -7.07 22.59 7.36
CA ALA A 147 -5.66 22.74 7.02
C ALA A 147 -5.41 23.12 5.54
N GLY A 148 -6.44 23.17 4.70
CA GLY A 148 -6.33 23.56 3.29
C GLY A 148 -5.45 22.61 2.48
N LEU A 149 -5.63 21.30 2.66
CA LEU A 149 -4.87 20.26 1.97
C LEU A 149 -5.42 19.94 0.57
N ARG A 150 -6.64 20.36 0.24
CA ARG A 150 -7.18 20.21 -1.13
C ARG A 150 -6.32 20.95 -2.13
N GLY A 151 -6.09 20.30 -3.27
CA GLY A 151 -5.26 20.86 -4.33
C GLY A 151 -3.75 20.74 -4.06
N LEU A 152 -3.34 20.01 -3.00
CA LEU A 152 -1.98 19.47 -2.89
C LEU A 152 -1.74 18.45 -4.02
N HIS A 153 -1.55 18.96 -5.22
CA HIS A 153 -1.03 18.22 -6.35
C HIS A 153 0.49 18.38 -6.34
N GLY A 154 1.20 17.29 -6.64
CA GLY A 154 2.65 17.25 -6.61
C GLY A 154 3.25 18.48 -7.25
N SER A 155 4.09 19.21 -6.50
CA SER A 155 5.07 20.13 -7.05
C SER A 155 6.14 19.36 -7.83
N ALA A 156 5.73 18.51 -8.77
CA ALA A 156 6.48 18.32 -10.00
C ALA A 156 6.03 19.47 -10.90
N GLY A 157 6.60 20.66 -10.66
CA GLY A 157 6.63 21.68 -11.70
C GLY A 157 7.10 21.04 -13.01
N ARG A 158 6.63 21.58 -14.14
CA ARG A 158 7.03 21.15 -15.48
C ARG A 158 8.50 20.71 -15.50
N ALA A 159 8.73 19.52 -16.03
CA ALA A 159 9.87 18.64 -15.77
C ALA A 159 11.24 19.12 -16.30
N ASP A 160 11.38 20.41 -16.63
CA ASP A 160 12.55 20.87 -17.37
C ASP A 160 13.51 21.72 -16.50
N ASP A 161 13.04 22.28 -15.37
CA ASP A 161 13.85 23.18 -14.50
C ASP A 161 13.73 22.92 -12.98
N VAL A 162 13.01 21.88 -12.53
CA VAL A 162 12.89 21.57 -11.09
C VAL A 162 13.97 20.60 -10.66
N ASP A 163 14.89 21.08 -9.82
CA ASP A 163 15.82 20.23 -9.08
C ASP A 163 15.02 19.27 -8.18
N ILE A 164 14.90 18.01 -8.61
CA ILE A 164 14.17 16.96 -7.91
C ILE A 164 14.65 16.76 -6.47
N SER A 165 15.92 17.09 -6.17
CA SER A 165 16.46 17.01 -4.80
C SER A 165 15.87 18.05 -3.84
N LYS A 166 15.15 19.05 -4.37
CA LYS A 166 14.49 20.12 -3.59
C LYS A 166 12.97 19.96 -3.47
N VAL A 167 12.37 18.94 -4.08
CA VAL A 167 10.92 18.69 -4.00
C VAL A 167 10.61 18.00 -2.67
N ARG A 168 9.89 18.69 -1.79
CA ARG A 168 9.38 18.07 -0.56
C ARG A 168 8.26 17.08 -0.90
N PRO A 169 8.21 15.90 -0.26
CA PRO A 169 7.08 14.98 -0.42
C PRO A 169 5.76 15.64 -0.02
N LEU A 170 4.66 15.27 -0.69
CA LEU A 170 3.35 15.85 -0.44
C LEU A 170 2.87 15.62 0.99
N SER A 171 3.21 14.46 1.57
CA SER A 171 2.92 14.12 2.96
C SER A 171 3.59 15.10 3.93
N THR A 172 4.85 15.45 3.67
CA THR A 172 5.61 16.46 4.44
C THR A 172 4.96 17.84 4.34
N VAL A 173 4.52 18.24 3.15
CA VAL A 173 3.81 19.53 2.96
C VAL A 173 2.48 19.53 3.69
N ALA A 174 1.71 18.43 3.62
CA ALA A 174 0.45 18.30 4.33
C ALA A 174 0.63 18.40 5.85
N PHE A 175 1.63 17.71 6.41
CA PHE A 175 1.94 17.77 7.83
C PHE A 175 2.32 19.20 8.26
N ALA A 176 3.14 19.89 7.48
CA ALA A 176 3.48 21.29 7.74
C ALA A 176 2.23 22.21 7.72
N ASN A 177 1.29 22.00 6.80
CA ASN A 177 0.04 22.77 6.72
C ASN A 177 -0.91 22.47 7.90
N ILE A 178 -1.02 21.20 8.31
CA ILE A 178 -1.77 20.79 9.51
C ILE A 178 -1.20 21.50 10.74
N ALA A 179 0.13 21.49 10.92
CA ALA A 179 0.79 22.17 12.03
C ALA A 179 0.59 23.70 12.00
N LYS A 180 0.71 24.32 10.82
CA LYS A 180 0.53 25.77 10.63
C LYS A 180 -0.89 26.23 10.95
N SER A 181 -1.89 25.44 10.55
CA SER A 181 -3.30 25.72 10.85
C SER A 181 -3.70 25.30 12.27
N GLN A 182 -2.83 24.57 12.98
CA GLN A 182 -3.13 23.93 14.27
C GLN A 182 -4.39 23.05 14.21
N SER A 183 -4.65 22.45 13.04
CA SER A 183 -5.76 21.51 12.87
C SER A 183 -5.51 20.25 13.70
N THR A 184 -6.57 19.68 14.27
CA THR A 184 -6.44 18.49 15.12
C THR A 184 -5.85 17.32 14.32
N PHE A 185 -4.82 16.69 14.87
CA PHE A 185 -4.17 15.52 14.31
C PHE A 185 -4.18 14.38 15.35
N HIS A 186 -4.59 13.19 14.94
CA HIS A 186 -4.57 11.99 15.76
C HIS A 186 -3.36 11.13 15.41
N SER A 187 -2.48 10.95 16.39
CA SER A 187 -1.45 9.91 16.35
C SER A 187 -1.95 8.64 17.03
N ARG A 188 -1.54 7.49 16.52
CA ARG A 188 -1.85 6.21 17.17
C ARG A 188 -1.07 6.00 18.47
N GLY A 189 0.13 6.55 18.61
CA GLY A 189 0.93 6.46 19.83
C GLY A 189 1.15 5.03 20.39
N ASP A 190 1.14 4.02 19.54
CA ASP A 190 1.09 2.60 19.93
C ASP A 190 2.30 1.77 19.45
N GLY A 191 3.37 2.42 18.96
CA GLY A 191 4.57 1.73 18.47
C GLY A 191 4.36 0.95 17.16
N SER A 192 3.26 1.21 16.44
CA SER A 192 2.99 0.60 15.14
C SER A 192 3.79 1.24 13.99
N ALA A 193 3.86 0.52 12.86
CA ALA A 193 4.46 1.03 11.62
C ALA A 193 3.85 2.37 11.17
N THR A 194 2.53 2.56 11.36
CA THR A 194 1.85 3.83 11.07
C THR A 194 2.43 4.96 11.92
N MET A 195 2.62 4.72 13.22
CA MET A 195 3.17 5.72 14.13
C MET A 195 4.62 6.06 13.78
N HIS A 196 5.48 5.06 13.52
CA HIS A 196 6.86 5.32 13.09
C HIS A 196 6.90 6.13 11.80
N ARG A 197 6.04 5.79 10.84
CA ARG A 197 5.94 6.53 9.59
C ARG A 197 5.49 7.97 9.81
N GLU A 198 4.46 8.16 10.62
CA GLU A 198 3.96 9.48 11.01
C GLU A 198 5.06 10.35 11.63
N LEU A 199 5.81 9.82 12.60
CA LEU A 199 6.90 10.53 13.26
C LEU A 199 8.03 10.89 12.29
N ALA A 200 8.37 10.01 11.35
CA ALA A 200 9.35 10.30 10.31
C ALA A 200 8.90 11.44 9.38
N ILE A 201 7.61 11.52 9.06
CA ILE A 201 7.05 12.62 8.25
C ILE A 201 7.04 13.93 9.05
N TRP A 202 6.72 13.91 10.35
CA TRP A 202 6.81 15.09 11.22
C TRP A 202 8.24 15.64 11.30
N ASP A 203 9.22 14.76 11.51
CA ASP A 203 10.64 15.12 11.53
C ASP A 203 11.09 15.73 10.18
N SER A 204 10.70 15.09 9.07
CA SER A 204 10.94 15.62 7.71
C SER A 204 10.27 16.98 7.47
N ALA A 205 9.14 17.25 8.14
CA ALA A 205 8.46 18.54 8.10
C ALA A 205 9.14 19.60 8.98
N GLY A 206 10.06 19.20 9.86
CA GLY A 206 10.70 20.07 10.84
C GLY A 206 9.75 20.49 11.97
N VAL A 207 8.79 19.62 12.31
CA VAL A 207 7.74 19.89 13.31
C VAL A 207 7.82 18.86 14.43
N TRP A 208 7.78 19.33 15.68
CA TRP A 208 7.74 18.48 16.88
C TRP A 208 6.38 18.59 17.58
N PRO A 209 5.43 17.70 17.29
CA PRO A 209 4.03 17.91 17.64
C PRO A 209 3.64 17.44 19.05
N ARG A 210 4.48 16.65 19.76
CA ARG A 210 4.11 15.96 21.01
C ARG A 210 3.54 16.88 22.11
N GLU A 211 4.03 18.11 22.22
CA GLU A 211 3.59 19.08 23.22
C GLU A 211 2.51 20.06 22.70
N GLN A 212 2.04 19.86 21.47
CA GLN A 212 1.10 20.76 20.83
C GLN A 212 -0.34 20.36 21.14
N GLY A 213 -1.17 21.32 21.55
CA GLY A 213 -2.56 21.05 21.91
C GLY A 213 -3.42 20.45 20.79
N TRP A 214 -3.05 20.62 19.53
CA TRP A 214 -3.73 20.05 18.36
C TRP A 214 -3.30 18.61 18.03
N TYR A 215 -2.19 18.12 18.60
CA TYR A 215 -1.73 16.75 18.42
C TYR A 215 -2.24 15.85 19.55
N LYS A 216 -3.06 14.85 19.21
CA LYS A 216 -3.69 13.95 20.18
C LYS A 216 -3.19 12.54 19.97
N VAL A 217 -2.74 11.90 21.05
CA VAL A 217 -2.40 10.48 21.05
C VAL A 217 -3.65 9.67 21.37
N ILE A 218 -4.13 8.91 20.38
CA ILE A 218 -5.31 8.06 20.45
C ILE A 218 -4.89 6.63 20.10
N ALA A 219 -4.52 5.87 21.13
CA ALA A 219 -4.16 4.47 20.98
C ALA A 219 -5.36 3.61 20.60
N GLY A 220 -5.16 2.72 19.64
CA GLY A 220 -6.20 1.82 19.16
C GLY A 220 -5.82 1.11 17.88
N THR A 221 -6.71 0.21 17.42
CA THR A 221 -6.57 -0.40 16.10
C THR A 221 -6.66 0.67 15.01
N PRO A 222 -6.10 0.44 13.80
CA PRO A 222 -6.22 1.37 12.68
C PRO A 222 -7.67 1.82 12.43
N LEU A 223 -8.62 0.89 12.47
CA LEU A 223 -10.04 1.18 12.28
C LEU A 223 -10.60 2.08 13.40
N ALA A 224 -10.31 1.77 14.67
CA ALA A 224 -10.78 2.57 15.80
C ALA A 224 -10.19 3.99 15.77
N ALA A 225 -8.91 4.12 15.40
CA ALA A 225 -8.26 5.42 15.23
C ALA A 225 -8.93 6.25 14.12
N LEU A 226 -9.26 5.64 12.98
CA LEU A 226 -9.99 6.29 11.90
C LEU A 226 -11.38 6.75 12.32
N GLN A 227 -12.14 5.89 12.99
CA GLN A 227 -13.47 6.23 13.49
C GLN A 227 -13.41 7.40 14.48
N ARG A 228 -12.40 7.40 15.35
CA ARG A 228 -12.21 8.49 16.31
C ARG A 228 -11.80 9.79 15.62
N ALA A 229 -10.90 9.73 14.65
CA ALA A 229 -10.53 10.90 13.86
C ALA A 229 -11.72 11.47 13.07
N ALA A 230 -12.56 10.61 12.49
CA ALA A 230 -13.79 11.02 11.83
C ALA A 230 -14.74 11.76 12.78
N ALA A 231 -14.97 11.20 13.98
CA ALA A 231 -15.85 11.78 14.99
C ALA A 231 -15.35 13.13 15.53
N ASP A 232 -14.03 13.25 15.71
CA ASP A 232 -13.41 14.46 16.27
C ASP A 232 -13.06 15.51 15.19
N GLY A 233 -13.28 15.21 13.91
CA GLY A 233 -12.88 16.08 12.80
C GLY A 233 -11.37 16.26 12.69
N ALA A 234 -10.60 15.21 12.96
CA ALA A 234 -9.13 15.22 12.99
C ALA A 234 -8.50 14.62 11.73
N TYR A 235 -7.31 15.09 11.39
CA TYR A 235 -6.43 14.45 10.42
C TYR A 235 -5.70 13.26 11.06
N LEU A 236 -5.31 12.29 10.26
CA LEU A 236 -4.44 11.19 10.68
C LEU A 236 -3.65 10.62 9.50
N LEU A 237 -2.57 9.90 9.80
CA LEU A 237 -1.94 8.97 8.88
C LEU A 237 -2.56 7.58 9.07
N ILE A 238 -2.96 6.92 7.98
CA ILE A 238 -3.54 5.58 8.05
C ILE A 238 -3.17 4.75 6.83
N ASP A 239 -3.11 3.43 6.96
CA ASP A 239 -2.97 2.55 5.82
C ASP A 239 -4.23 2.57 4.93
N ARG A 240 -4.03 2.58 3.61
CA ARG A 240 -5.09 2.69 2.62
C ARG A 240 -6.03 1.50 2.68
N ALA A 241 -5.51 0.30 2.93
CA ALA A 241 -6.32 -0.90 3.10
C ALA A 241 -7.39 -0.72 4.19
N THR A 242 -7.02 -0.21 5.37
CA THR A 242 -7.98 0.08 6.45
C THR A 242 -8.97 1.16 6.04
N PHE A 243 -8.52 2.23 5.37
CA PHE A 243 -9.42 3.29 4.92
C PHE A 243 -10.50 2.75 3.96
N LEU A 244 -10.10 1.97 2.95
CA LEU A 244 -11.02 1.35 2.00
C LEU A 244 -11.98 0.37 2.68
N TYR A 245 -11.46 -0.47 3.57
CA TYR A 245 -12.27 -1.42 4.33
C TYR A 245 -13.29 -0.70 5.21
N ALA A 246 -12.89 0.35 5.92
CA ALA A 246 -13.77 1.14 6.77
C ALA A 246 -14.92 1.78 5.98
N HIS A 247 -14.64 2.27 4.76
CA HIS A 247 -15.67 2.77 3.85
C HIS A 247 -16.60 1.63 3.40
N HIS A 248 -16.05 0.49 3.00
CA HIS A 248 -16.82 -0.66 2.54
C HIS A 248 -17.82 -1.16 3.59
N ILE A 249 -17.40 -1.26 4.86
CA ILE A 249 -18.28 -1.71 5.95
C ILE A 249 -19.14 -0.58 6.53
N GLY A 250 -19.05 0.64 5.99
CA GLY A 250 -19.80 1.81 6.46
C GLY A 250 -19.40 2.29 7.87
N ALA A 251 -18.20 1.95 8.34
CA ALA A 251 -17.71 2.29 9.67
C ALA A 251 -17.38 3.78 9.82
N VAL A 252 -17.14 4.48 8.71
CA VAL A 252 -16.84 5.91 8.67
C VAL A 252 -17.58 6.60 7.54
N ARG A 253 -17.92 7.87 7.77
CA ARG A 253 -18.45 8.83 6.81
C ARG A 253 -17.74 10.16 7.04
N ASP A 254 -17.81 11.05 6.06
CA ASP A 254 -17.29 12.43 6.17
C ASP A 254 -15.77 12.58 6.39
N VAL A 255 -15.00 11.56 6.02
CA VAL A 255 -13.52 11.61 5.92
C VAL A 255 -13.10 11.58 4.46
N GLU A 256 -12.06 12.34 4.11
CA GLU A 256 -11.48 12.46 2.77
C GLU A 256 -9.99 12.14 2.81
N VAL A 257 -9.47 11.53 1.73
CA VAL A 257 -8.03 11.34 1.51
C VAL A 257 -7.48 12.58 0.81
N PHE A 258 -6.47 13.22 1.41
CA PHE A 258 -5.83 14.42 0.87
C PHE A 258 -4.48 14.14 0.22
N VAL A 259 -3.74 13.16 0.74
CA VAL A 259 -2.44 12.76 0.18
C VAL A 259 -2.38 11.24 0.10
N GLU A 260 -2.01 10.74 -1.06
CA GLU A 260 -1.74 9.34 -1.37
C GLU A 260 -0.55 9.28 -2.34
N GLY A 261 0.26 8.23 -2.21
CA GLY A 261 1.41 8.00 -3.08
C GLY A 261 2.68 8.76 -2.68
N GLY A 262 3.79 8.40 -3.31
CA GLY A 262 5.13 8.78 -2.86
C GLY A 262 5.83 7.61 -2.16
N SER A 263 7.15 7.51 -2.35
CA SER A 263 7.95 6.41 -1.78
C SER A 263 7.94 6.43 -0.25
N GLU A 264 7.78 7.61 0.35
CA GLU A 264 7.69 7.77 1.78
C GLU A 264 6.39 7.22 2.36
N LEU A 265 5.33 7.10 1.57
CA LEU A 265 4.06 6.49 1.99
C LEU A 265 3.97 5.01 1.60
N MET A 266 5.01 4.41 1.01
CA MET A 266 5.03 2.99 0.67
C MET A 266 4.94 2.11 1.93
N ASN A 267 4.06 1.12 1.90
CA ASN A 267 3.82 0.16 2.97
C ASN A 267 3.84 -1.28 2.41
N THR A 268 5.05 -1.80 2.15
CA THR A 268 5.24 -3.12 1.56
C THR A 268 5.04 -4.23 2.60
N THR A 269 4.28 -5.26 2.26
CA THR A 269 4.06 -6.44 3.11
C THR A 269 5.09 -7.51 2.83
N CYS A 270 5.95 -7.81 3.80
CA CYS A 270 6.95 -8.88 3.70
C CYS A 270 6.47 -10.14 4.43
N ILE A 271 6.90 -11.30 3.91
CA ILE A 271 6.63 -12.61 4.51
C ILE A 271 7.90 -13.05 5.24
N LEU A 272 7.83 -13.23 6.55
CA LEU A 272 8.95 -13.63 7.39
C LEU A 272 8.67 -14.98 8.07
N VAL A 273 9.74 -15.76 8.23
CA VAL A 273 9.76 -16.99 9.06
C VAL A 273 10.99 -16.98 9.96
N ARG A 274 11.01 -17.83 10.99
CA ARG A 274 12.24 -18.02 11.77
C ARG A 274 13.34 -18.66 10.92
N ALA A 275 14.59 -18.32 11.21
CA ALA A 275 15.75 -18.84 10.47
C ALA A 275 15.83 -20.37 10.51
N GLU A 276 15.45 -20.98 11.63
CA GLU A 276 15.45 -22.42 11.84
C GLU A 276 14.16 -23.13 11.41
N GLU A 277 13.18 -22.42 10.84
CA GLU A 277 11.93 -23.02 10.36
C GLU A 277 12.21 -24.04 9.25
N LYS A 278 11.69 -25.26 9.44
CA LYS A 278 11.93 -26.45 8.61
C LYS A 278 10.65 -27.21 8.29
N ARG A 279 9.51 -26.83 8.85
CA ARG A 279 8.25 -27.53 8.62
C ARG A 279 7.81 -27.34 7.17
N GLY A 280 7.63 -28.46 6.47
CA GLY A 280 7.29 -28.46 5.05
C GLY A 280 6.00 -27.71 4.75
N GLU A 281 4.97 -27.85 5.61
CA GLU A 281 3.70 -27.14 5.43
C GLU A 281 3.80 -25.62 5.59
N VAL A 282 4.72 -25.12 6.42
CA VAL A 282 4.95 -23.67 6.57
C VAL A 282 5.64 -23.12 5.34
N LEU A 283 6.71 -23.80 4.89
CA LEU A 283 7.50 -23.40 3.73
C LEU A 283 6.66 -23.44 2.44
N GLU A 284 5.83 -24.46 2.27
CA GLU A 284 4.88 -24.56 1.17
C GLU A 284 3.85 -23.42 1.18
N PHE A 285 3.33 -23.05 2.36
CA PHE A 285 2.38 -21.94 2.48
C PHE A 285 2.99 -20.59 2.11
N VAL A 286 4.20 -20.28 2.60
CA VAL A 286 4.87 -19.00 2.28
C VAL A 286 5.35 -18.93 0.83
N GLU A 287 5.64 -20.07 0.19
CA GLU A 287 5.88 -20.14 -1.25
C GLU A 287 4.58 -19.93 -2.03
N TRP A 288 3.49 -20.59 -1.65
CA TRP A 288 2.17 -20.42 -2.28
C TRP A 288 1.66 -18.98 -2.20
N LEU A 289 1.90 -18.27 -1.09
CA LEU A 289 1.54 -16.86 -0.92
C LEU A 289 2.17 -15.93 -1.98
N GLN A 290 3.30 -16.33 -2.56
CA GLN A 290 4.00 -15.61 -3.63
C GLN A 290 3.57 -16.09 -5.03
N GLY A 291 2.81 -17.19 -5.10
CA GLY A 291 2.35 -17.81 -6.32
C GLY A 291 1.22 -17.04 -7.02
N PRO A 292 0.93 -17.41 -8.28
CA PRO A 292 -0.04 -16.72 -9.12
C PRO A 292 -1.47 -16.72 -8.55
N GLU A 293 -1.87 -17.76 -7.82
CA GLU A 293 -3.20 -17.85 -7.23
C GLU A 293 -3.39 -16.84 -6.09
N ALA A 294 -2.43 -16.76 -5.17
CA ALA A 294 -2.43 -15.77 -4.10
C ALA A 294 -2.39 -14.33 -4.65
N GLN A 295 -1.54 -14.08 -5.65
CA GLN A 295 -1.47 -12.77 -6.32
C GLN A 295 -2.78 -12.41 -7.04
N ALA A 296 -3.47 -13.38 -7.64
CA ALA A 296 -4.79 -13.15 -8.26
C ALA A 296 -5.89 -12.85 -7.23
N ILE A 297 -5.82 -13.44 -6.03
CA ILE A 297 -6.71 -13.09 -4.91
C ILE A 297 -6.45 -11.64 -4.48
N ILE A 298 -5.19 -11.28 -4.27
CA ILE A 298 -4.75 -9.92 -3.89
C ILE A 298 -5.22 -8.89 -4.92
N GLU A 299 -5.02 -9.17 -6.21
CA GLU A 299 -5.42 -8.28 -7.30
C GLU A 299 -6.93 -8.02 -7.36
N ARG A 300 -7.75 -8.99 -6.93
CA ARG A 300 -9.22 -8.90 -7.01
C ARG A 300 -9.86 -8.40 -5.74
N PHE A 301 -9.25 -8.66 -4.58
CA PHE A 301 -9.84 -8.37 -3.29
C PHE A 301 -10.16 -6.88 -3.14
N GLY A 302 -11.43 -6.56 -2.87
CA GLY A 302 -11.93 -5.19 -2.71
C GLY A 302 -12.42 -4.51 -3.99
N LYS A 303 -12.15 -5.07 -5.19
CA LYS A 303 -12.64 -4.49 -6.45
C LYS A 303 -14.16 -4.55 -6.60
N ASP A 304 -14.82 -5.44 -5.87
CA ASP A 304 -16.28 -5.57 -5.81
C ASP A 304 -16.93 -4.63 -4.78
N TRP A 305 -16.14 -3.89 -4.00
CA TRP A 305 -16.64 -2.89 -3.07
C TRP A 305 -17.07 -1.61 -3.80
N GLU A 306 -17.77 -0.73 -3.10
CA GLU A 306 -18.34 0.52 -3.67
C GLU A 306 -17.31 1.38 -4.41
N LEU A 307 -16.07 1.44 -3.92
CA LEU A 307 -15.01 2.24 -4.52
C LEU A 307 -14.34 1.57 -5.74
N GLY A 308 -14.64 0.30 -6.03
CA GLY A 308 -14.21 -0.39 -7.26
C GLY A 308 -12.70 -0.58 -7.42
N VAL A 309 -11.92 -0.42 -6.35
CA VAL A 309 -10.45 -0.48 -6.36
C VAL A 309 -9.94 -1.66 -5.54
N PRO A 310 -8.80 -2.28 -5.92
CA PRO A 310 -8.21 -3.31 -5.09
C PRO A 310 -7.78 -2.74 -3.74
N LEU A 311 -7.90 -3.56 -2.70
CA LEU A 311 -7.50 -3.22 -1.34
C LEU A 311 -6.01 -2.88 -1.27
N VAL A 312 -5.19 -3.73 -1.89
CA VAL A 312 -3.72 -3.67 -1.95
C VAL A 312 -3.24 -4.02 -3.36
N THR A 313 -2.00 -3.67 -3.68
CA THR A 313 -1.38 -3.89 -5.00
C THR A 313 -0.56 -5.18 -5.01
N PRO A 314 -0.75 -6.10 -5.98
CA PRO A 314 0.07 -7.30 -6.13
C PRO A 314 1.51 -6.96 -6.56
N VAL A 315 2.45 -7.86 -6.29
CA VAL A 315 3.90 -7.66 -6.54
C VAL A 315 4.20 -7.40 -8.02
N SER A 316 3.56 -8.17 -8.90
CA SER A 316 3.77 -8.12 -10.35
C SER A 316 3.42 -6.77 -10.99
N GLN A 317 2.64 -5.91 -10.32
CA GLN A 317 2.23 -4.62 -10.85
C GLN A 317 3.23 -3.49 -10.58
N LEU A 318 4.18 -3.67 -9.66
CA LEU A 318 5.28 -2.71 -9.45
C LEU A 318 6.56 -3.05 -10.22
N GLU A 319 6.78 -4.33 -10.57
CA GLU A 319 7.96 -4.76 -11.35
C GLU A 319 7.90 -4.36 -12.84
N VAL A 320 6.73 -3.96 -13.35
CA VAL A 320 6.51 -3.56 -14.77
C VAL A 320 6.63 -2.05 -14.98
N ALA A 321 6.94 -1.25 -13.95
CA ALA A 321 7.12 0.20 -14.08
C ALA A 321 8.61 0.60 -14.05
N PRO A 322 9.37 0.49 -15.16
CA PRO A 322 10.66 1.15 -15.26
C PRO A 322 10.40 2.66 -15.30
N HIS A 323 10.75 3.36 -14.21
CA HIS A 323 10.81 4.82 -14.12
C HIS A 323 9.65 5.56 -14.83
N GLY A 324 8.42 5.42 -14.34
CA GLY A 324 7.27 6.12 -14.90
C GLY A 324 6.13 6.18 -13.90
N LYS A 325 5.56 7.38 -13.73
CA LYS A 325 4.50 7.73 -12.77
C LYS A 325 3.42 6.64 -12.60
N PRO A 326 2.91 6.39 -11.37
CA PRO A 326 1.68 5.65 -11.22
C PRO A 326 0.55 6.41 -11.93
N SER A 327 -0.12 5.76 -12.87
CA SER A 327 -1.30 6.29 -13.55
C SER A 327 -2.52 5.90 -12.73
N TRP A 328 -3.08 6.84 -11.97
CA TRP A 328 -4.40 6.67 -11.36
C TRP A 328 -5.31 7.85 -11.73
N PRO A 329 -6.59 7.61 -12.05
CA PRO A 329 -7.54 8.66 -12.36
C PRO A 329 -7.93 9.40 -11.08
N LEU A 330 -7.43 10.62 -10.94
CA LEU A 330 -8.04 11.61 -10.04
C LEU A 330 -9.40 11.96 -10.63
N ASN A 331 -10.48 11.45 -10.03
CA ASN A 331 -11.83 11.87 -10.37
C ASN A 331 -12.04 13.33 -9.92
N GLY A 332 -11.71 14.27 -10.80
CA GLY A 332 -12.35 15.58 -10.89
C GLY A 332 -13.18 15.60 -12.17
N GLY A 333 -14.49 15.79 -12.06
CA GLY A 333 -15.42 15.70 -13.18
C GLY A 333 -15.06 16.60 -14.37
N GLY A 334 -15.20 16.04 -15.58
CA GLY A 334 -15.12 16.77 -16.84
C GLY A 334 -14.62 15.89 -17.99
N LEU A 335 -15.52 15.51 -18.91
CA LEU A 335 -15.15 14.83 -20.15
C LEU A 335 -14.35 15.79 -21.03
N LEU A 336 -13.05 15.52 -21.25
CA LEU A 336 -12.22 16.22 -22.21
C LEU A 336 -11.44 15.20 -23.04
N VAL A 337 -11.84 14.98 -24.28
CA VAL A 337 -11.11 14.13 -25.22
C VAL A 337 -10.15 15.02 -26.02
N ARG A 338 -8.83 14.83 -25.84
CA ARG A 338 -7.80 15.39 -26.73
C ARG A 338 -6.98 14.24 -27.32
N GLY A 339 -7.18 13.94 -28.59
CA GLY A 339 -6.30 13.03 -29.33
C GLY A 339 -5.12 13.79 -29.95
N THR A 340 -3.90 13.27 -29.81
CA THR A 340 -2.75 13.71 -30.62
C THR A 340 -2.14 12.52 -31.36
N THR A 341 -1.98 12.66 -32.67
CA THR A 341 -1.23 11.73 -33.53
C THR A 341 0.18 12.27 -33.76
N ARG A 342 1.22 11.48 -33.50
CA ARG A 342 2.60 11.78 -33.89
C ARG A 342 3.17 10.67 -34.77
N SER A 343 3.74 11.05 -35.90
CA SER A 343 4.55 10.18 -36.75
C SER A 343 6.04 10.39 -36.42
N PHE A 344 6.81 9.32 -36.24
CA PHE A 344 8.27 9.40 -36.13
C PHE A 344 8.90 8.88 -37.42
N GLY A 345 9.47 9.79 -38.22
CA GLY A 345 10.35 9.46 -39.33
C GLY A 345 11.81 9.54 -38.89
N SER A 346 12.60 8.51 -39.20
CA SER A 346 14.05 8.53 -38.99
C SER A 346 14.74 9.36 -40.07
N ALA A 347 15.12 10.60 -39.78
CA ALA A 347 16.31 11.29 -40.29
C ALA A 347 16.35 12.74 -39.78
N LYS A 348 17.57 13.27 -39.64
CA LYS A 348 17.93 14.58 -39.09
C LYS A 348 17.22 15.77 -39.77
N ALA A 349 17.21 16.86 -38.99
CA ALA A 349 16.91 18.27 -39.29
C ALA A 349 15.44 18.68 -39.11
N GLY A 350 15.27 19.73 -38.29
CA GLY A 350 14.00 20.17 -37.75
C GLY A 350 13.02 20.71 -38.79
N ASN A 351 11.76 20.39 -38.60
CA ASN A 351 10.66 21.34 -38.49
C ASN A 351 9.40 20.55 -38.11
N GLU A 352 8.67 21.06 -37.12
CA GLU A 352 7.38 20.54 -36.71
C GLU A 352 6.35 20.69 -37.84
N GLY A 353 5.54 19.66 -38.06
CA GLY A 353 4.38 19.69 -38.95
C GLY A 353 3.23 18.90 -38.34
N PHE A 354 2.19 19.61 -37.87
CA PHE A 354 0.91 19.03 -37.46
C PHE A 354 0.03 18.77 -38.70
N LEU A 355 -0.51 17.57 -38.85
CA LEU A 355 -1.63 17.29 -39.76
C LEU A 355 -2.71 16.56 -38.96
N GLY A 356 -3.87 17.20 -38.85
CA GLY A 356 -4.99 16.78 -37.99
C GLY A 356 -5.68 15.49 -38.46
N GLY A 357 -6.22 14.75 -37.49
CA GLY A 357 -7.15 13.63 -37.71
C GLY A 357 -8.56 14.00 -37.25
N THR A 358 -9.56 13.44 -37.92
CA THR A 358 -10.96 13.49 -37.48
C THR A 358 -11.29 12.26 -36.64
N HIS A 359 -12.24 12.42 -35.72
CA HIS A 359 -12.79 11.34 -34.89
C HIS A 359 -14.31 11.28 -35.08
N GLY A 360 -14.86 10.07 -35.17
CA GLY A 360 -16.29 9.84 -35.25
C GLY A 360 -16.69 8.59 -34.45
N LEU A 361 -17.87 8.64 -33.85
CA LEU A 361 -18.52 7.50 -33.21
C LEU A 361 -19.55 6.93 -34.19
N ASP A 362 -19.55 5.62 -34.41
CA ASP A 362 -20.63 4.98 -35.15
C ASP A 362 -21.86 4.72 -34.24
N SER A 363 -22.96 4.31 -34.86
CA SER A 363 -24.22 4.00 -34.16
C SER A 363 -24.12 2.83 -33.19
N ALA A 364 -23.02 2.06 -33.21
CA ALA A 364 -22.74 0.98 -32.27
C ALA A 364 -21.74 1.41 -31.16
N GLY A 365 -21.31 2.68 -31.14
CA GLY A 365 -20.42 3.23 -30.12
C GLY A 365 -18.93 2.97 -30.35
N ALA A 366 -18.52 2.48 -31.53
CA ALA A 366 -17.11 2.29 -31.85
C ALA A 366 -16.45 3.61 -32.28
N ILE A 367 -15.23 3.84 -31.80
CA ILE A 367 -14.43 5.02 -32.13
C ILE A 367 -13.59 4.74 -33.38
N HIS A 368 -13.83 5.51 -34.44
CA HIS A 368 -13.05 5.43 -35.68
C HIS A 368 -12.01 6.55 -35.71
N LEU A 369 -10.74 6.18 -35.84
CA LEU A 369 -9.61 7.10 -35.95
C LEU A 369 -9.00 6.95 -37.35
N SER A 370 -9.03 8.02 -38.15
CA SER A 370 -8.46 8.04 -39.49
C SER A 370 -7.36 9.09 -39.61
N THR A 371 -6.26 8.75 -40.29
CA THR A 371 -5.17 9.68 -40.61
C THR A 371 -4.76 9.52 -42.08
N ARG A 372 -4.32 10.61 -42.73
CA ARG A 372 -3.75 10.56 -44.08
C ARG A 372 -2.23 10.47 -43.98
N LEU A 373 -1.66 9.50 -44.68
CA LEU A 373 -0.22 9.44 -44.93
C LEU A 373 0.06 10.11 -46.28
N ARG A 374 1.05 11.01 -46.35
CA ARG A 374 1.59 11.44 -47.65
C ARG A 374 2.45 10.31 -48.22
N ASP A 375 2.44 10.16 -49.54
CA ASP A 375 3.27 9.20 -50.27
C ASP A 375 4.73 9.33 -49.85
N THR A 376 5.14 8.43 -48.96
CA THR A 376 6.50 8.34 -48.43
C THR A 376 6.98 6.94 -48.79
N PRO A 377 8.01 6.78 -49.65
CA PRO A 377 8.52 5.45 -49.98
C PRO A 377 9.10 4.79 -48.73
N GLY A 378 8.54 3.65 -48.32
CA GLY A 378 9.02 2.84 -47.20
C GLY A 378 7.95 2.42 -46.20
N ALA A 379 8.33 1.56 -45.24
CA ALA A 379 7.43 1.10 -44.19
C ALA A 379 7.16 2.23 -43.17
N VAL A 380 5.89 2.61 -43.00
CA VAL A 380 5.46 3.60 -42.00
C VAL A 380 5.03 2.88 -40.73
N LYS A 381 5.61 3.24 -39.58
CA LYS A 381 5.11 2.83 -38.25
C LYS A 381 4.15 3.89 -37.73
N LEU A 382 2.92 3.47 -37.41
CA LEU A 382 1.88 4.30 -36.85
C LEU A 382 1.69 3.95 -35.38
N ALA A 383 1.82 4.94 -34.49
CA ALA A 383 1.56 4.80 -33.07
C ALA A 383 0.31 5.60 -32.72
N ILE A 384 -0.72 4.92 -32.21
CA ILE A 384 -1.97 5.54 -31.73
C ILE A 384 -1.93 5.50 -30.21
N GLY A 385 -1.81 6.67 -29.58
CA GLY A 385 -1.93 6.82 -28.12
C GLY A 385 -3.40 7.03 -27.75
N VAL A 386 -3.94 6.18 -26.87
CA VAL A 386 -5.27 6.37 -26.29
C VAL A 386 -5.08 6.61 -24.80
N GLU A 387 -5.38 7.82 -24.33
CA GLU A 387 -5.08 8.22 -22.93
C GLU A 387 -6.09 7.66 -21.91
N SER A 388 -7.29 7.23 -22.34
CA SER A 388 -8.21 6.43 -21.50
C SER A 388 -9.29 5.73 -22.34
N ILE A 389 -9.68 4.50 -21.95
CA ILE A 389 -10.85 3.80 -22.49
C ILE A 389 -11.65 3.29 -21.29
N VAL A 390 -12.86 3.81 -21.10
CA VAL A 390 -13.81 3.24 -20.15
C VAL A 390 -14.84 2.47 -20.98
N MET A 391 -14.63 1.16 -21.06
CA MET A 391 -15.44 0.17 -21.79
C MET A 391 -15.65 0.47 -23.28
N HIS A 392 -14.86 -0.14 -24.16
CA HIS A 392 -15.28 -0.85 -25.39
C HIS A 392 -14.04 -1.38 -26.15
N ARG A 393 -14.24 -2.41 -27.00
CA ARG A 393 -13.21 -3.05 -27.83
C ARG A 393 -12.65 -2.03 -28.83
N VAL A 394 -11.34 -1.81 -28.85
CA VAL A 394 -10.69 -1.01 -29.90
C VAL A 394 -10.31 -1.92 -31.07
N SER A 395 -10.86 -1.64 -32.24
CA SER A 395 -10.46 -2.28 -33.51
C SER A 395 -9.70 -1.27 -34.36
N VAL A 396 -8.47 -1.61 -34.76
CA VAL A 396 -7.65 -0.80 -35.66
C VAL A 396 -7.65 -1.47 -37.04
N SER A 397 -8.16 -0.77 -38.06
CA SER A 397 -8.09 -1.20 -39.45
C SER A 397 -7.32 -0.18 -40.28
N ALA A 398 -6.38 -0.64 -41.10
CA ALA A 398 -5.70 0.18 -42.10
C ALA A 398 -6.22 -0.18 -43.49
N THR A 399 -6.75 0.80 -44.22
CA THR A 399 -7.18 0.65 -45.61
C THR A 399 -6.38 1.59 -46.48
N THR A 400 -5.63 1.06 -47.44
CA THR A 400 -5.02 1.83 -48.53
C THR A 400 -6.06 1.93 -49.65
N GLY A 401 -6.52 3.14 -49.96
CA GLY A 401 -7.46 3.38 -51.06
C GLY A 401 -7.00 4.58 -51.88
N ASP A 402 -6.89 4.40 -53.19
CA ASP A 402 -6.58 5.45 -54.16
C ASP A 402 -7.84 6.28 -54.43
N TRP A 403 -7.92 7.54 -53.99
CA TRP A 403 -8.97 8.44 -54.45
C TRP A 403 -8.54 9.91 -54.58
N LEU A 404 -9.07 10.48 -55.66
CA LEU A 404 -8.67 11.63 -56.47
C LEU A 404 -8.83 13.00 -55.80
N ASP A 405 -7.92 13.90 -56.17
CA ASP A 405 -7.92 15.34 -55.90
C ASP A 405 -9.16 16.05 -56.47
N TYR A 406 -9.79 16.90 -55.64
CA TYR A 406 -10.46 18.14 -56.04
C TYR A 406 -10.42 19.17 -54.90
#